data_AF-A0A930ZED4-F1
#
_entry.id   AF-A0A930ZED4-F1
#
_cell.length_a   1.000
_cell.length_b   1.000
_cell.length_c   1.000
_cell.angle_alpha   90.00
_cell.angle_beta   90.00
_cell.angle_gamma   90.00
#
_symmetry.space_group_name_H-M   'P 1'
#
loop_
_entity.id
_entity.type
_entity.pdbx_description
1 polymer ?
#
loop_
_entity_poly.entity_id
_entity_poly.type
_entity_poly.pdbx_seq_one_letter_code
_entity_poly.pdbx_strand_id
1 'polypeptide(L)'
;MTGVAMGIATIIAVLLGPILAVCVTRYIDESRLKQTRRMDVFRILMRTRRLRLNPDHVGALNLVEIEFFSENAVIEKWKAYWAHLCQPLPVEVVTQQQFLREQEGLLTKLLHAIAKTLAFNIEQLEILEGG
;
A
#
# COMPACT_ATOMS: atom_id res chain seq x y z
N MET A 1 38.71 20.34 38.11
CA MET A 1 37.54 20.76 37.30
C MET A 1 37.34 19.91 36.03
N THR A 2 38.40 19.53 35.31
CA THR A 2 38.33 18.71 34.08
C THR A 2 37.81 17.27 34.29
N GLY A 3 38.19 16.60 35.40
CA GLY A 3 37.74 15.23 35.69
C GLY A 3 36.24 15.11 35.97
N VAL A 4 35.65 16.11 36.63
CA VAL A 4 34.20 16.16 36.88
C VAL A 4 33.43 16.36 35.56
N ALA A 5 33.93 17.22 34.68
CA ALA A 5 33.34 17.43 33.36
C ALA A 5 33.37 16.14 32.50
N MET A 6 34.49 15.40 32.50
CA MET A 6 34.60 14.11 31.80
C MET A 6 33.65 13.05 32.36
N GLY A 7 33.49 12.99 33.69
CA GLY A 7 32.55 12.08 34.35
C GLY A 7 31.10 12.37 33.96
N ILE A 8 30.69 13.64 33.98
CA ILE A 8 29.36 14.08 33.54
C ILE A 8 29.14 13.71 32.06
N ALA A 9 30.11 13.97 31.19
CA ALA A 9 30.01 13.64 29.77
C ALA A 9 29.86 12.12 29.53
N THR A 10 30.59 11.30 30.30
CA THR A 10 30.53 9.83 30.17
C THR A 10 29.18 9.29 30.64
N ILE A 11 28.65 9.77 31.76
CA ILE A 11 27.32 9.39 32.25
C ILE A 11 26.25 9.78 31.22
N ILE A 12 26.33 11.00 30.67
CA ILE A 12 25.43 11.47 29.63
C ILE A 12 25.50 10.56 28.40
N ALA A 13 26.70 10.19 27.94
CA ALA A 13 26.88 9.33 26.76
C ALA A 13 26.32 7.91 26.98
N VAL A 14 26.58 7.31 28.15
CA VAL A 14 26.10 5.97 28.50
C VAL A 14 24.56 5.93 28.59
N LEU A 15 23.93 7.03 29.01
CA LEU A 15 22.47 7.13 29.05
C LEU A 15 21.86 7.49 27.69
N LEU A 16 22.47 8.42 26.93
CA LEU A 16 21.94 8.88 25.64
C LEU A 16 22.07 7.83 24.53
N GLY A 17 23.15 7.05 24.51
CA GLY A 17 23.40 6.05 23.46
C GLY A 17 22.23 5.08 23.27
N PRO A 18 21.77 4.39 24.33
CA PRO A 18 20.61 3.49 24.26
C PRO A 18 19.31 4.19 23.87
N ILE A 19 19.07 5.40 24.39
CA ILE A 19 17.84 6.16 24.09
C ILE A 19 17.78 6.49 22.59
N LEU A 20 18.87 7.02 22.03
CA LEU A 20 18.95 7.34 20.60
C LEU A 20 18.83 6.09 19.73
N ALA A 21 19.48 4.98 20.10
CA ALA A 21 19.39 3.72 19.38
C ALA A 21 17.95 3.20 19.33
N VAL A 22 17.23 3.24 20.45
CA VAL A 22 15.81 2.84 20.52
C VAL A 22 14.93 3.77 19.69
N CYS A 23 15.16 5.09 19.75
CA CYS A 23 14.40 6.06 18.93
C CYS A 23 14.57 5.81 17.43
N VAL A 24 15.81 5.61 16.97
CA VAL A 24 16.10 5.28 15.57
C VAL A 24 15.46 3.96 15.17
N THR A 25 15.58 2.94 16.01
CA THR A 25 15.00 1.61 15.75
C THR A 25 13.48 1.70 15.60
N ARG A 26 12.80 2.35 16.56
CA ARG A 26 11.34 2.54 16.52
C ARG A 26 10.89 3.29 15.27
N TYR A 27 11.62 4.33 14.86
CA TYR A 27 11.28 5.07 13.64
C TYR A 27 11.36 4.19 12.38
N ILE A 28 12.41 3.37 12.27
CA ILE A 28 12.59 2.44 11.16
C ILE A 28 11.50 1.36 11.18
N ASP A 29 11.18 0.82 12.35
CA ASP A 29 10.18 -0.23 12.50
C ASP A 29 8.77 0.25 12.12
N GLU A 30 8.36 1.44 12.54
CA GLU A 30 7.07 2.04 12.13
C GLU A 30 6.97 2.19 10.60
N SER A 31 8.05 2.62 9.95
CA SER A 31 8.11 2.72 8.49
C SER A 31 7.98 1.34 7.83
N ARG A 32 8.69 0.33 8.35
CA ARG A 32 8.60 -1.05 7.86
C ARG A 32 7.21 -1.64 8.05
N LEU A 33 6.57 -1.42 9.21
CA LEU A 33 5.22 -1.90 9.48
C LEU A 33 4.21 -1.30 8.49
N LYS A 34 4.31 0.01 8.22
CA LYS A 34 3.49 0.67 7.20
C LYS A 34 3.71 0.07 5.81
N GLN A 35 4.96 -0.18 5.42
CA GLN A 35 5.28 -0.81 4.13
C GLN A 35 4.71 -2.23 4.04
N THR A 36 4.83 -3.02 5.12
CA THR A 36 4.29 -4.39 5.18
C THR A 36 2.77 -4.41 5.03
N ARG A 37 2.02 -3.57 5.77
CA ARG A 37 0.55 -3.52 5.63
C ARG A 37 0.10 -3.18 4.21
N ARG A 38 0.73 -2.17 3.60
CA ARG A 38 0.49 -1.78 2.20
C ARG A 38 0.81 -2.91 1.22
N MET A 39 1.91 -3.63 1.47
CA MET A 39 2.32 -4.79 0.68
C MET A 39 1.29 -5.91 0.76
N ASP A 40 0.75 -6.19 1.94
CA ASP A 40 -0.22 -7.26 2.13
C ASP A 40 -1.52 -6.96 1.40
N VAL A 41 -2.01 -5.71 1.47
CA VAL A 41 -3.14 -5.24 0.65
C VAL A 41 -2.86 -5.48 -0.84
N PHE A 42 -1.71 -5.04 -1.33
CA PHE A 42 -1.33 -5.20 -2.74
C PHE A 42 -1.28 -6.67 -3.17
N ARG A 43 -0.65 -7.54 -2.36
CA ARG A 43 -0.54 -8.98 -2.63
C ARG A 43 -1.91 -9.66 -2.69
N ILE A 44 -2.83 -9.31 -1.79
CA ILE A 44 -4.18 -9.87 -1.78
C ILE A 44 -4.92 -9.45 -3.05
N LEU A 45 -4.88 -8.16 -3.41
CA LEU A 45 -5.52 -7.66 -4.63
C LEU A 45 -4.94 -8.31 -5.89
N MET A 46 -3.61 -8.47 -5.96
CA MET A 46 -2.95 -9.17 -7.08
C MET A 46 -3.34 -10.64 -7.17
N ARG A 47 -3.34 -11.37 -6.05
CA ARG A 47 -3.73 -12.79 -5.98
C ARG A 47 -5.19 -12.99 -6.40
N THR A 48 -6.06 -12.07 -6.01
CA THR A 48 -7.51 -12.16 -6.23
C THR A 48 -7.98 -11.36 -7.45
N ARG A 49 -7.08 -10.83 -8.30
CA ARG A 49 -7.43 -9.94 -9.41
C ARG A 49 -8.45 -10.52 -10.41
N ARG A 50 -8.47 -11.85 -10.57
CA ARG A 50 -9.43 -12.63 -11.39
C ARG A 50 -10.63 -13.17 -10.60
N LEU A 51 -10.66 -13.01 -9.27
CA LEU A 51 -11.69 -13.51 -8.34
C LEU A 51 -12.27 -12.35 -7.50
N ARG A 52 -12.87 -11.36 -8.16
CA ARG A 52 -13.23 -10.07 -7.55
C ARG A 52 -14.36 -10.13 -6.51
N LEU A 53 -15.17 -11.18 -6.53
CA LEU A 53 -16.21 -11.44 -5.52
C LEU A 53 -15.67 -12.18 -4.28
N ASN A 54 -14.36 -12.49 -4.25
CA ASN A 54 -13.73 -13.09 -3.08
C ASN A 54 -13.79 -12.11 -1.89
N PRO A 55 -14.24 -12.53 -0.69
CA PRO A 55 -14.20 -11.71 0.51
C PRO A 55 -12.84 -11.06 0.79
N ASP A 56 -11.74 -11.78 0.52
CA ASP A 56 -10.38 -11.26 0.67
C ASP A 56 -10.12 -10.07 -0.27
N HIS A 57 -10.66 -10.13 -1.49
CA HIS A 57 -10.55 -9.03 -2.46
C HIS A 57 -11.24 -7.78 -1.94
N VAL A 58 -12.49 -7.91 -1.48
CA VAL A 58 -13.29 -6.81 -0.96
C VAL A 58 -12.66 -6.23 0.31
N GLY A 59 -12.20 -7.10 1.22
CA GLY A 59 -11.50 -6.69 2.44
C GLY A 59 -10.24 -5.88 2.13
N ALA A 60 -9.39 -6.37 1.23
CA ALA A 60 -8.20 -5.64 0.81
C ALA A 60 -8.54 -4.33 0.09
N LEU A 61 -9.59 -4.31 -0.73
CA LEU A 61 -10.03 -3.11 -1.43
C LEU A 61 -10.48 -2.01 -0.47
N ASN A 62 -11.18 -2.37 0.61
CA ASN A 62 -11.59 -1.41 1.64
C ASN A 62 -10.40 -0.84 2.42
N LEU A 63 -9.37 -1.66 2.65
CA LEU A 63 -8.14 -1.21 3.33
C LEU A 63 -7.32 -0.23 2.48
N VAL A 64 -7.57 -0.12 1.17
CA VAL A 64 -6.84 0.83 0.31
C VAL A 64 -7.01 2.27 0.79
N GLU A 65 -8.24 2.67 1.14
CA GLU A 65 -8.51 4.04 1.60
C GLU A 65 -7.73 4.39 2.88
N ILE A 66 -7.56 3.41 3.77
CA ILE A 66 -6.89 3.58 5.07
C ILE A 66 -5.37 3.51 4.90
N GLU A 67 -4.83 2.49 4.25
CA GLU A 67 -3.37 2.28 4.18
C GLU A 67 -2.68 3.24 3.20
N PHE A 68 -3.42 3.75 2.21
CA PHE A 68 -2.94 4.66 1.18
C PHE A 68 -3.52 6.08 1.30
N PHE A 69 -4.06 6.47 2.46
CA PHE A 69 -4.70 7.78 2.67
C PHE A 69 -3.83 8.99 2.28
N SER A 70 -2.50 8.89 2.42
CA SER A 70 -1.55 9.95 2.06
C SER A 70 -1.15 9.95 0.57
N GLU A 71 -1.63 8.96 -0.20
CA GLU A 71 -1.20 8.67 -1.57
C GLU A 71 -2.31 9.08 -2.54
N ASN A 72 -2.42 10.38 -2.84
CA ASN A 72 -3.52 10.93 -3.63
C ASN A 72 -3.72 10.21 -4.97
N ALA A 73 -2.63 9.83 -5.64
CA ALA A 73 -2.69 9.10 -6.91
C ALA A 73 -3.38 7.72 -6.77
N VAL A 74 -3.15 7.01 -5.67
CA VAL A 74 -3.79 5.72 -5.38
C VAL A 74 -5.26 5.95 -5.04
N ILE A 75 -5.55 6.90 -4.16
CA ILE A 75 -6.92 7.21 -3.72
C ILE A 75 -7.81 7.65 -4.88
N GLU A 76 -7.29 8.43 -5.82
CA GLU A 76 -8.04 8.83 -7.02
C GLU A 76 -8.46 7.62 -7.86
N LYS A 77 -7.54 6.68 -8.13
CA LYS A 77 -7.86 5.46 -8.90
C LYS A 77 -8.77 4.52 -8.14
N TRP A 78 -8.61 4.43 -6.82
CA TRP A 78 -9.50 3.66 -5.96
C TRP A 78 -10.92 4.20 -6.01
N LYS A 79 -11.12 5.53 -5.89
CA LYS A 79 -12.45 6.16 -6.00
C LYS A 79 -13.09 5.91 -7.35
N ALA A 80 -12.33 6.00 -8.45
CA ALA A 80 -12.83 5.73 -9.79
C ALA A 80 -13.29 4.26 -9.93
N TYR A 81 -12.48 3.31 -9.44
CA TYR A 81 -12.85 1.90 -9.44
C TYR A 81 -14.07 1.62 -8.56
N TRP A 82 -14.09 2.15 -7.33
CA TRP A 82 -15.20 1.98 -6.40
C TRP A 82 -16.51 2.55 -6.95
N ALA A 83 -16.47 3.74 -7.55
CA ALA A 83 -17.62 4.35 -8.19
C ALA A 83 -18.20 3.46 -9.31
N HIS A 84 -17.33 2.79 -10.07
CA HIS A 84 -17.75 1.81 -11.08
C HIS A 84 -18.40 0.57 -10.45
N LEU A 85 -17.87 0.05 -9.35
CA LEU A 85 -18.46 -1.09 -8.62
C LEU A 85 -19.84 -0.79 -8.04
N CYS A 86 -20.10 0.46 -7.67
CA CYS A 86 -21.40 0.89 -7.15
C CYS A 86 -22.46 1.08 -8.24
N GLN A 87 -22.10 1.02 -9.53
CA GLN A 87 -23.07 1.13 -10.61
C GLN A 87 -23.83 -0.19 -10.80
N PRO A 88 -25.12 -0.12 -11.15
CA PRO A 88 -25.89 -1.31 -11.48
C PRO A 88 -25.36 -1.98 -12.74
N LEU A 89 -25.31 -3.31 -12.74
CA LEU A 89 -24.88 -4.08 -13.90
C LEU A 89 -25.89 -3.88 -15.06
N PRO A 90 -25.42 -3.53 -16.28
CA PRO A 90 -26.29 -3.40 -17.44
C PRO A 90 -27.00 -4.73 -17.77
N VAL A 91 -28.28 -4.65 -18.18
CA VAL A 91 -29.09 -5.83 -18.55
C VAL A 91 -28.72 -6.39 -19.92
N GLU A 92 -28.26 -5.53 -20.83
CA GLU A 92 -27.87 -5.91 -22.18
C GLU A 92 -26.48 -6.53 -22.22
N VAL A 93 -26.36 -7.72 -22.84
CA VAL A 93 -25.13 -8.53 -22.84
C VAL A 93 -23.91 -7.79 -23.43
N VAL A 94 -24.09 -7.03 -24.51
CA VAL A 94 -23.01 -6.27 -25.16
C VAL A 94 -22.47 -5.20 -24.21
N THR A 95 -23.38 -4.46 -23.58
CA THR A 95 -23.07 -3.39 -22.62
C THR A 95 -22.48 -3.96 -21.32
N GLN A 96 -22.91 -5.16 -20.92
CA GLN A 96 -22.35 -5.88 -19.77
C GLN A 96 -20.87 -6.27 -20.01
N GLN A 97 -20.51 -6.73 -21.21
CA GLN A 97 -19.12 -7.03 -21.54
C GLN A 97 -18.22 -5.79 -21.51
N GLN A 98 -18.73 -4.65 -21.99
CA GLN A 98 -18.01 -3.37 -21.92
C GLN A 98 -17.81 -2.93 -20.47
N PHE A 99 -18.86 -3.03 -19.65
CA PHE A 99 -18.80 -2.72 -18.22
C PHE A 99 -17.75 -3.55 -17.48
N LEU A 100 -17.66 -4.86 -17.79
CA LEU A 100 -16.66 -5.75 -17.20
C LEU A 100 -15.24 -5.38 -17.65
N ARG A 101 -15.04 -5.06 -18.94
CA ARG A 101 -13.73 -4.62 -19.47
C ARG A 101 -13.26 -3.32 -18.82
N GLU A 102 -14.16 -2.36 -18.65
CA GLU A 102 -13.86 -1.10 -17.96
C GLU A 102 -13.50 -1.33 -16.49
N GLN A 103 -14.25 -2.21 -15.81
CA GLN A 103 -13.93 -2.63 -14.44
C GLN A 103 -12.50 -3.21 -14.35
N GLU A 104 -12.09 -4.07 -15.29
CA GLU A 104 -10.71 -4.62 -15.30
C GLU A 104 -9.69 -3.50 -15.48
N GLY A 105 -9.91 -2.61 -16.45
CA GLY A 105 -9.01 -1.49 -16.73
C GLY A 105 -8.85 -0.54 -15.53
N LEU A 106 -9.93 -0.28 -14.78
CA LEU A 106 -9.90 0.53 -13.57
C LEU A 106 -9.14 -0.17 -12.43
N LEU A 107 -9.34 -1.49 -12.25
CA LEU A 107 -8.58 -2.28 -11.28
C LEU A 107 -7.08 -2.28 -11.62
N THR A 108 -6.72 -2.47 -12.89
CA THR A 108 -5.33 -2.41 -13.35
C THR A 108 -4.69 -1.05 -13.07
N LYS A 109 -5.39 0.06 -13.35
CA LYS A 109 -4.90 1.41 -13.03
C LYS A 109 -4.66 1.60 -11.53
N LEU A 110 -5.55 1.07 -10.68
CA LEU A 110 -5.37 1.09 -9.23
C LEU A 110 -4.15 0.28 -8.80
N LEU A 111 -4.01 -0.96 -9.28
CA LEU A 111 -2.88 -1.83 -8.97
C LEU A 111 -1.54 -1.22 -9.41
N HIS A 112 -1.51 -0.59 -10.58
CA HIS A 112 -0.33 0.12 -11.07
C HIS A 112 0.04 1.30 -10.18
N ALA A 113 -0.93 2.10 -9.73
CA ALA A 113 -0.69 3.21 -8.82
C ALA A 113 -0.11 2.72 -7.47
N ILE A 114 -0.67 1.64 -6.91
CA ILE A 114 -0.18 1.02 -5.67
C ILE A 114 1.26 0.51 -5.85
N ALA A 115 1.54 -0.19 -6.95
CA ALA A 115 2.87 -0.74 -7.24
C ALA A 115 3.94 0.37 -7.32
N LYS A 116 3.61 1.50 -7.95
CA LYS A 116 4.48 2.68 -8.03
C LYS A 116 4.78 3.26 -6.64
N THR A 117 3.77 3.37 -5.77
CA THR A 117 3.95 3.84 -4.39
C THR A 117 4.82 2.88 -3.57
N LEU A 118 4.74 1.57 -3.84
CA LEU A 118 5.56 0.55 -3.17
C LEU A 118 6.98 0.44 -3.75
N ALA A 119 7.34 1.28 -4.73
CA ALA A 119 8.62 1.28 -5.42
C ALA A 119 9.00 -0.09 -6.04
N PHE A 120 8.01 -0.87 -6.45
CA PHE A 120 8.28 -2.02 -7.31
C PHE A 120 8.70 -1.52 -8.68
N ASN A 121 9.86 -1.98 -9.17
CA ASN A 121 10.29 -1.74 -10.54
C ASN A 121 9.25 -2.34 -11.49
N ILE A 122 8.67 -1.47 -12.31
CA ILE A 122 7.51 -1.72 -13.19
C ILE A 122 7.74 -2.91 -14.14
N GLU A 123 9.00 -3.26 -14.44
CA GLU A 123 9.39 -4.44 -15.22
C GLU A 123 8.84 -5.77 -14.66
N GLN A 124 8.64 -5.89 -13.34
CA GLN A 124 8.04 -7.10 -12.74
C GLN A 124 6.52 -7.16 -12.88
N LEU A 125 5.84 -6.01 -13.07
CA LEU A 125 4.40 -5.98 -13.27
C LEU A 125 4.02 -6.40 -14.69
N GLU A 126 4.82 -6.02 -15.70
CA GLU A 126 4.59 -6.35 -17.12
C GLU A 126 4.64 -7.87 -17.36
N ILE A 127 5.52 -8.58 -16.64
CA ILE A 127 5.58 -10.06 -16.62
C ILE A 127 4.30 -10.67 -16.03
N LEU A 128 3.66 -9.99 -15.06
CA LEU A 128 2.41 -10.44 -14.45
C LEU A 128 1.17 -10.08 -15.26
N GLU A 129 1.22 -9.06 -16.12
CA GLU A 129 0.14 -8.72 -17.07
C GLU A 129 0.15 -9.61 -18.33
N GLY A 130 1.31 -10.17 -18.68
CA GLY A 130 1.51 -11.04 -19.85
C GLY A 130 1.19 -12.53 -19.69
N GLY A 131 0.43 -12.94 -18.66
CA GLY A 131 0.00 -14.33 -18.42
C GLY A 131 -1.42 -14.47 -17.88
#